data_AF-A0AAU2VC88-F1
#
_entry.id   AF-A0AAU2VC88-F1
#
_cell.length_a   1.000
_cell.length_b   1.000
_cell.length_c   1.000
_cell.angle_alpha   90.00
_cell.angle_beta   90.00
_cell.angle_gamma   90.00
#
_symmetry.space_group_name_H-M   'P 1'
#
loop_
_entity.id
_entity.type
_entity.pdbx_description
1 polymer ?
#
loop_
_entity_poly.entity_id
_entity_poly.type
_entity_poly.pdbx_seq_one_letter_code
_entity_poly.pdbx_strand_id
1 'polypeptide(L)'
;MTITEADIAAEVRRISEVLYGRPVDLVGFRQTQDGKPFVEVRDGRAHFIVRERGMELQHTVYDDLSELMYLVAVDETRSIATGWEADSRHTRPADTDEWVVWRARQLQLMHQLDPVWGERLRAEVQVAAELADVRFEDIDAVVLD
;
A
#
# COMPACT_ATOMS: atom_id res chain seq x y z
N MET A 1 19.18 0.17 13.03
CA MET A 1 18.68 1.55 13.23
C MET A 1 17.61 1.49 14.31
N THR A 2 17.41 2.53 15.12
CA THR A 2 16.33 2.55 16.13
C THR A 2 15.14 3.25 15.50
N ILE A 3 14.03 2.56 15.30
CA ILE A 3 12.78 3.15 14.81
C ILE A 3 12.11 3.92 15.94
N THR A 4 11.67 5.14 15.68
CA THR A 4 10.84 5.94 16.60
C THR A 4 9.47 6.26 15.98
N GLU A 5 8.50 6.64 16.82
CA GLU A 5 7.20 7.13 16.33
C GLU A 5 7.36 8.38 15.47
N ALA A 6 8.36 9.23 15.77
CA ALA A 6 8.65 10.42 14.99
C ALA A 6 9.15 10.07 13.57
N ASP A 7 9.96 9.02 13.43
CA ASP A 7 10.42 8.57 12.11
C ASP A 7 9.25 8.03 11.27
N ILE A 8 8.38 7.22 11.89
CA ILE A 8 7.16 6.72 11.25
C ILE A 8 6.26 7.89 10.84
N ALA A 9 6.01 8.84 11.74
CA ALA A 9 5.15 9.98 11.47
C ALA A 9 5.71 10.90 10.36
N ALA A 10 7.04 11.06 10.30
CA ALA A 10 7.69 11.81 9.24
C ALA A 10 7.51 11.12 7.88
N GLU A 11 7.67 9.80 7.83
CA GLU A 11 7.58 9.05 6.59
C GLU A 11 6.12 8.90 6.11
N VAL A 12 5.17 8.71 7.02
CA VAL A 12 3.73 8.78 6.72
C VAL A 12 3.36 10.15 6.14
N ARG A 13 3.94 11.24 6.67
CA ARG A 13 3.73 12.58 6.11
C ARG A 13 4.29 12.69 4.71
N ARG A 14 5.49 12.15 4.46
CA ARG A 14 6.09 12.12 3.11
C ARG A 14 5.19 11.38 2.12
N ILE A 15 4.75 10.18 2.47
CA ILE A 15 3.88 9.35 1.63
C ILE A 15 2.55 10.07 1.36
N SER A 16 1.89 10.59 2.39
CA SER A 16 0.60 11.29 2.23
C SER A 16 0.73 12.56 1.40
N GLU A 17 1.81 13.33 1.53
CA GLU A 17 2.04 14.50 0.69
C GLU A 17 2.16 14.13 -0.80
N VAL A 18 2.84 13.03 -1.13
CA VAL A 18 2.97 12.56 -2.52
C VAL A 18 1.64 12.04 -3.06
N LEU A 19 0.89 11.25 -2.28
CA LEU A 19 -0.35 10.62 -2.75
C LEU A 19 -1.55 11.57 -2.76
N TYR A 20 -1.63 12.47 -1.78
CA TYR A 20 -2.81 13.30 -1.51
C TYR A 20 -2.57 14.80 -1.65
N GLY A 21 -1.31 15.26 -1.73
CA GLY A 21 -0.96 16.68 -1.68
C GLY A 21 -1.34 17.35 -0.35
N ARG A 22 -1.53 16.54 0.69
CA ARG A 22 -1.84 16.99 2.05
C ARG A 22 -1.52 15.90 3.07
N PRO A 23 -1.30 16.26 4.35
CA PRO A 23 -1.18 15.29 5.43
C PRO A 23 -2.46 14.45 5.58
N VAL A 24 -2.29 13.13 5.60
CA VAL A 24 -3.32 12.13 5.89
C VAL A 24 -2.72 11.09 6.83
N ASP A 25 -3.50 10.65 7.81
CA ASP A 25 -3.09 9.57 8.72
C ASP A 25 -3.23 8.22 8.01
N LEU A 26 -2.10 7.63 7.60
CA LEU A 26 -2.06 6.34 6.89
C LEU A 26 -1.92 5.15 7.85
N VAL A 27 -1.35 5.38 9.03
CA VAL A 27 -1.24 4.38 10.10
C VAL A 27 -1.37 5.06 11.45
N GLY A 28 -2.14 4.45 12.35
CA GLY A 28 -2.34 4.96 13.70
C GLY A 28 -1.29 4.42 14.68
N PHE A 29 -1.02 5.19 15.74
CA PHE A 29 -0.23 4.74 16.90
C PHE A 29 -1.10 4.24 18.06
N ARG A 30 -2.40 4.05 17.80
CA ARG A 30 -3.37 3.64 18.82
C ARG A 30 -4.20 2.49 18.30
N GLN A 31 -4.46 1.55 19.19
CA GLN A 31 -5.37 0.45 18.93
C GLN A 31 -6.74 0.99 18.51
N THR A 32 -7.28 0.42 17.43
CA THR A 32 -8.69 0.57 17.05
C THR A 32 -9.42 -0.75 17.30
N GLN A 33 -10.76 -0.72 17.44
CA GLN A 33 -11.54 -1.96 17.60
C GLN A 33 -12.03 -2.55 16.28
N ASP A 34 -11.70 -1.90 15.16
CA ASP A 34 -12.36 -2.10 13.87
C ASP A 34 -11.50 -2.89 12.89
N GLY A 35 -10.51 -3.66 13.38
CA GLY A 35 -9.60 -4.43 12.53
C GLY A 35 -8.60 -3.56 11.75
N LYS A 36 -8.52 -2.25 12.02
CA LYS A 36 -7.53 -1.40 11.37
C LYS A 36 -6.16 -1.63 12.01
N PRO A 37 -5.09 -1.81 11.19
CA PRO A 37 -3.75 -1.93 11.73
C PRO A 37 -3.32 -0.68 12.50
N PHE A 38 -2.48 -0.88 13.50
CA PHE A 38 -1.80 0.19 14.22
C PHE A 38 -0.35 -0.22 14.50
N VAL A 39 0.49 0.77 14.76
CA VAL A 39 1.91 0.55 15.05
C VAL A 39 2.22 0.97 16.47
N GLU A 40 2.93 0.12 17.19
CA GLU A 40 3.58 0.46 18.43
C GLU A 40 5.09 0.39 18.27
N VAL A 41 5.82 1.36 18.86
CA VAL A 41 7.28 1.30 18.90
C VAL A 41 7.72 0.74 20.24
N ARG A 42 8.46 -0.38 20.22
CA ARG A 42 8.99 -1.04 21.42
C ARG A 42 10.44 -1.42 21.15
N ASP A 43 11.34 -1.07 22.06
CA ASP A 43 12.78 -1.38 21.97
C ASP A 43 13.43 -1.00 20.64
N GLY A 44 12.99 0.12 20.04
CA GLY A 44 13.50 0.60 18.76
C GLY A 44 13.03 -0.17 17.53
N ARG A 45 12.00 -1.01 17.67
CA ARG A 45 11.37 -1.77 16.59
C ARG A 45 9.91 -1.38 16.46
N ALA A 46 9.37 -1.47 15.26
CA ALA A 46 7.97 -1.21 15.02
C ALA A 46 7.16 -2.52 15.03
N HIS A 47 6.14 -2.56 15.87
CA HIS A 47 5.20 -3.65 16.00
C HIS A 47 3.95 -3.27 15.23
N PHE A 48 3.78 -3.82 14.03
CA PHE A 48 2.57 -3.68 13.23
C PHE A 48 1.55 -4.71 13.71
N ILE A 49 0.41 -4.24 14.22
CA ILE A 49 -0.57 -5.07 14.92
C ILE A 49 -1.94 -4.85 14.30
N VAL A 50 -2.64 -5.94 14.02
CA VAL A 50 -4.05 -5.94 13.64
C VAL A 50 -4.85 -6.61 14.75
N ARG A 51 -5.81 -5.87 15.31
CA ARG A 51 -6.72 -6.37 16.34
C ARG A 51 -8.16 -6.09 15.94
N GLU A 52 -9.01 -7.10 16.10
CA GLU A 52 -10.45 -6.98 15.90
C GLU A 52 -11.17 -7.59 17.10
N ARG A 53 -12.14 -6.87 17.68
CA ARG A 53 -12.97 -7.35 18.80
C ARG A 53 -12.14 -7.91 19.98
N GLY A 54 -11.00 -7.29 20.25
CA GLY A 54 -10.09 -7.69 21.34
C GLY A 54 -9.19 -8.89 21.03
N MET A 55 -9.27 -9.47 19.83
CA MET A 55 -8.40 -10.55 19.38
C MET A 55 -7.31 -9.99 18.48
N GLU A 56 -6.07 -10.42 18.70
CA GLU A 56 -4.96 -10.14 17.80
C GLU A 56 -5.02 -11.09 16.61
N LEU A 57 -5.18 -10.52 15.42
CA LEU A 57 -5.26 -11.26 14.17
C LEU A 57 -3.90 -11.35 13.49
N GLN A 58 -3.09 -10.31 13.62
CA GLN A 58 -1.75 -10.25 13.05
C GLN A 58 -0.84 -9.43 13.95
N HIS A 59 0.40 -9.90 14.08
CA HIS A 59 1.48 -9.15 14.71
C HIS A 59 2.78 -9.42 13.94
N THR A 60 3.31 -8.37 13.32
CA THR A 60 4.58 -8.41 12.58
C THR A 60 5.53 -7.38 13.17
N VAL A 61 6.80 -7.74 13.34
CA VAL A 61 7.84 -6.86 13.90
C VAL A 61 8.78 -6.46 12.78
N TYR A 62 9.02 -5.16 12.66
CA TYR A 62 9.95 -4.56 11.71
C TYR A 62 11.10 -3.89 12.47
N ASP A 63 12.32 -4.20 12.05
CA ASP A 63 13.56 -3.55 12.49
C ASP A 63 14.12 -2.56 11.45
N ASP A 64 13.49 -2.52 10.28
CA ASP A 64 13.75 -1.56 9.21
C ASP A 64 12.49 -0.71 8.94
N LEU A 65 12.69 0.62 8.93
CA LEU A 65 11.60 1.57 8.71
C LEU A 65 11.07 1.51 7.27
N SER A 66 11.96 1.31 6.29
CA SER A 66 11.58 1.24 4.88
C SER A 66 10.70 0.02 4.61
N GLU A 67 10.95 -1.12 5.27
CA GLU A 67 10.09 -2.31 5.15
C GLU A 67 8.68 -2.07 5.71
N LEU A 68 8.57 -1.43 6.88
CA LEU A 68 7.26 -1.05 7.42
C LEU A 68 6.53 -0.08 6.49
N MET A 69 7.24 0.93 5.97
CA MET A 69 6.64 1.98 5.15
C MET A 69 6.31 1.50 3.74
N TYR A 70 7.05 0.51 3.22
CA TYR A 70 6.66 -0.24 2.03
C TYR A 70 5.29 -0.89 2.22
N LEU A 71 5.05 -1.59 3.34
CA LEU A 71 3.75 -2.20 3.62
C LEU A 71 2.61 -1.16 3.63
N VAL A 72 2.83 -0.04 4.34
CA VAL A 72 1.84 1.07 4.41
C VAL A 72 1.57 1.63 3.02
N ALA A 73 2.62 1.85 2.22
CA ALA A 73 2.49 2.35 0.85
C ALA A 73 1.75 1.36 -0.06
N VAL A 74 2.02 0.06 0.04
CA VAL A 74 1.33 -0.98 -0.74
C VAL A 74 -0.16 -0.99 -0.45
N ASP A 75 -0.56 -0.95 0.84
CA ASP A 75 -1.96 -0.94 1.23
C ASP A 75 -2.67 0.33 0.75
N GLU A 76 -2.05 1.48 0.96
CA GLU A 76 -2.64 2.77 0.62
C GLU A 76 -2.77 2.97 -0.89
N THR A 77 -1.71 2.65 -1.65
CA THR A 77 -1.76 2.75 -3.12
C THR A 77 -2.77 1.78 -3.72
N ARG A 78 -2.97 0.60 -3.12
CA ARG A 78 -4.04 -0.33 -3.53
C ARG A 78 -5.41 0.30 -3.30
N SER A 79 -5.65 0.85 -2.11
CA SER A 79 -6.91 1.52 -1.77
C SER A 79 -7.24 2.62 -2.78
N ILE A 80 -6.28 3.54 -3.02
CA ILE A 80 -6.43 4.62 -4.01
C ILE A 80 -6.70 4.07 -5.41
N ALA A 81 -5.92 3.08 -5.85
CA ALA A 81 -6.03 2.54 -7.19
C ALA A 81 -7.37 1.84 -7.44
N THR A 82 -7.87 1.07 -6.47
CA THR A 82 -9.18 0.42 -6.56
C THR A 82 -10.33 1.43 -6.54
N GLY A 83 -10.26 2.46 -5.71
CA GLY A 83 -11.24 3.55 -5.73
C GLY A 83 -11.28 4.29 -7.06
N TRP A 84 -10.09 4.66 -7.57
CA TRP A 84 -9.97 5.30 -8.88
C TRP A 84 -10.52 4.43 -10.01
N GLU A 85 -10.21 3.12 -10.03
CA GLU A 85 -10.74 2.19 -11.02
C GLU A 85 -12.26 2.15 -10.97
N ALA A 86 -12.84 1.98 -9.78
CA ALA A 86 -14.28 1.91 -9.59
C ALA A 86 -15.00 3.18 -10.07
N ASP A 87 -14.44 4.36 -9.75
CA ASP A 87 -15.00 5.66 -10.18
C ASP A 87 -14.95 5.85 -11.71
N SER A 88 -13.93 5.28 -12.36
CA SER A 88 -13.70 5.40 -13.80
C SER A 88 -14.25 4.23 -14.63
N ARG A 89 -14.80 3.19 -14.01
CA ARG A 89 -15.23 1.95 -14.70
C ARG A 89 -16.20 2.18 -15.86
N HIS A 90 -17.08 3.17 -15.71
CA HIS A 90 -18.10 3.52 -16.71
C HIS A 90 -17.53 4.09 -18.03
N THR A 91 -16.26 4.48 -18.07
CA THR A 91 -15.61 5.02 -19.28
C THR A 91 -14.85 3.95 -20.08
N ARG A 92 -14.80 2.70 -19.59
CA ARG A 92 -14.05 1.60 -20.18
C ARG A 92 -14.98 0.55 -20.82
N PRO A 93 -14.48 -0.28 -21.76
CA PRO A 93 -15.22 -1.44 -22.25
C PRO A 93 -15.67 -2.37 -21.11
N ALA A 94 -16.87 -2.94 -21.23
CA ALA A 94 -17.49 -3.76 -20.19
C ALA A 94 -16.74 -5.07 -19.86
N ASP A 95 -15.86 -5.51 -20.76
CA ASP A 95 -15.01 -6.69 -20.65
C ASP A 95 -13.60 -6.36 -20.13
N THR A 96 -13.34 -5.11 -19.72
CA THR A 96 -12.07 -4.72 -19.12
C THR A 96 -11.88 -5.44 -17.78
N ASP A 97 -10.74 -6.12 -17.60
CA ASP A 97 -10.39 -6.71 -16.32
C ASP A 97 -10.03 -5.60 -15.31
N GLU A 98 -10.86 -5.47 -14.27
CA GLU A 98 -10.69 -4.51 -13.19
C GLU A 98 -9.32 -4.69 -12.50
N TRP A 99 -8.89 -5.94 -12.32
CA TRP A 99 -7.63 -6.28 -11.67
C TRP A 99 -6.42 -5.73 -12.42
N VAL A 100 -6.42 -5.87 -13.75
CA VAL A 100 -5.38 -5.33 -14.62
C VAL A 100 -5.29 -3.81 -14.48
N VAL A 101 -6.43 -3.13 -14.49
CA VAL A 101 -6.50 -1.66 -14.47
C VAL A 101 -6.02 -1.09 -13.13
N TRP A 102 -6.55 -1.55 -11.99
CA TRP A 102 -6.13 -0.98 -10.71
C TRP A 102 -4.71 -1.39 -10.34
N ARG A 103 -4.20 -2.54 -10.80
CA ARG A 103 -2.78 -2.90 -10.60
C ARG A 103 -1.84 -1.96 -11.34
N ALA A 104 -2.16 -1.60 -12.58
CA ALA A 104 -1.39 -0.62 -13.33
C ALA A 104 -1.32 0.72 -12.59
N ARG A 105 -2.47 1.20 -12.09
CA ARG A 105 -2.52 2.44 -11.28
C ARG A 105 -1.73 2.31 -9.98
N GLN A 106 -1.80 1.17 -9.29
CA GLN A 106 -1.04 0.94 -8.08
C GLN A 106 0.48 1.01 -8.33
N LEU A 107 0.96 0.38 -9.41
CA LEU A 107 2.38 0.40 -9.80
C LEU A 107 2.86 1.82 -10.12
N GLN A 108 2.05 2.60 -10.83
CA GLN A 108 2.35 4.01 -11.11
C GLN A 108 2.52 4.82 -9.81
N LEU A 109 1.58 4.69 -8.86
CA LEU A 109 1.63 5.41 -7.59
C LEU A 109 2.84 4.98 -6.75
N MET A 110 3.15 3.69 -6.70
CA MET A 110 4.32 3.19 -5.98
C MET A 110 5.62 3.67 -6.59
N HIS A 111 5.75 3.69 -7.92
CA HIS A 111 6.94 4.22 -8.57
C HIS A 111 7.10 5.74 -8.36
N GLN A 112 5.99 6.49 -8.30
CA GLN A 112 6.01 7.91 -7.94
C GLN A 112 6.46 8.14 -6.49
N LEU A 113 6.06 7.26 -5.56
CA LEU A 113 6.44 7.34 -4.15
C LEU A 113 7.93 7.05 -3.92
N ASP A 114 8.39 5.96 -4.51
CA ASP A 114 9.77 5.49 -4.44
C ASP A 114 10.01 4.48 -5.59
N PRO A 115 10.90 4.77 -6.56
CA PRO A 115 11.17 3.87 -7.67
C PRO A 115 11.62 2.45 -7.26
N VAL A 116 12.36 2.31 -6.15
CA VAL A 116 12.80 1.00 -5.65
C VAL A 116 11.60 0.19 -5.14
N TRP A 117 10.68 0.85 -4.44
CA TRP A 117 9.43 0.21 -4.01
C TRP A 117 8.51 -0.11 -5.20
N GLY A 118 8.49 0.75 -6.22
CA GLY A 118 7.80 0.50 -7.48
C GLY A 118 8.29 -0.78 -8.16
N GLU A 119 9.61 -0.95 -8.32
CA GLU A 119 10.19 -2.18 -8.90
C GLU A 119 9.96 -3.42 -8.02
N ARG A 120 10.01 -3.26 -6.69
CA ARG A 120 9.66 -4.35 -5.77
C ARG A 120 8.22 -4.80 -5.96
N LEU A 121 7.26 -3.86 -5.93
CA LEU A 121 5.85 -4.19 -6.14
C LEU A 121 5.62 -4.79 -7.53
N ARG A 122 6.32 -4.30 -8.55
CA ARG A 122 6.26 -4.84 -9.92
C ARG A 122 6.58 -6.34 -9.94
N ALA A 123 7.66 -6.75 -9.30
CA ALA A 123 8.01 -8.16 -9.19
C ALA A 123 6.95 -8.98 -8.43
N GLU A 124 6.39 -8.44 -7.35
CA GLU A 124 5.31 -9.09 -6.59
C GLU A 124 4.02 -9.23 -7.42
N VAL A 125 3.67 -8.21 -8.21
CA VAL A 125 2.50 -8.22 -9.10
C VAL A 125 2.70 -9.19 -10.25
N GLN A 126 3.91 -9.32 -10.79
CA GLN A 126 4.22 -10.30 -11.83
C GLN A 126 3.95 -11.73 -11.34
N VAL A 127 4.44 -12.08 -10.15
CA VAL A 127 4.15 -13.38 -9.53
C VAL A 127 2.65 -13.57 -9.30
N ALA A 128 1.95 -12.53 -8.84
CA ALA A 128 0.50 -12.60 -8.64
C ALA A 128 -0.28 -12.76 -9.96
N ALA A 129 0.17 -12.14 -11.06
CA ALA A 129 -0.42 -12.26 -12.38
C ALA A 129 -0.29 -13.70 -12.90
N GLU A 130 0.89 -14.30 -12.77
CA GLU A 130 1.15 -15.70 -13.14
C GLU A 130 0.23 -16.66 -12.39
N LEU A 131 0.03 -16.44 -11.09
CA LEU A 131 -0.89 -17.25 -10.27
C LEU A 131 -2.37 -17.06 -10.63
N ALA A 132 -2.73 -15.90 -11.17
CA ALA A 132 -4.08 -15.54 -11.56
C ALA A 132 -4.41 -15.88 -13.02
N ASP A 133 -3.47 -16.45 -13.78
CA ASP A 133 -3.57 -16.68 -15.24
C ASP A 133 -3.84 -15.37 -16.02
N VAL A 134 -3.27 -14.25 -15.53
CA VAL A 134 -3.31 -12.94 -16.18
C VAL A 134 -1.94 -12.63 -16.76
N ARG A 135 -1.89 -12.13 -18.00
CA ARG A 135 -0.63 -11.73 -18.60
C ARG A 135 -0.17 -10.41 -17.99
N PHE A 136 1.04 -10.40 -17.46
CA PHE A 136 1.60 -9.19 -16.85
C PHE A 136 1.71 -8.03 -17.87
N GLU A 137 1.93 -8.33 -19.15
CA GLU A 137 1.95 -7.31 -20.21
C GLU A 137 0.61 -6.58 -20.38
N ASP A 138 -0.51 -7.20 -20.01
CA ASP A 138 -1.81 -6.53 -20.07
C ASP A 138 -1.89 -5.40 -19.02
N ILE A 139 -1.19 -5.54 -17.90
CA ILE A 139 -1.03 -4.51 -16.85
C ILE A 139 -0.13 -3.38 -17.37
N ASP A 140 1.01 -3.72 -17.99
CA ASP A 140 1.95 -2.74 -18.53
C ASP A 140 1.38 -1.93 -19.70
N ALA A 141 0.44 -2.52 -20.45
CA ALA A 141 -0.20 -1.89 -21.59
C ALA A 141 -1.31 -0.92 -21.20
N VAL A 142 -1.73 -0.87 -19.92
CA VAL A 142 -2.76 0.06 -19.47
C VAL A 142 -2.27 1.49 -19.61
N VAL A 143 -2.99 2.29 -20.39
CA VAL A 143 -2.78 3.73 -20.48
C VAL A 143 -3.56 4.39 -19.34
N LEU A 144 -2.81 4.97 -18.40
CA LEU A 144 -3.35 5.74 -17.28
C LEU A 144 -3.37 7.23 -17.67
N ASP A 145 -4.53 7.84 -17.55
CA ASP A 145 -4.79 9.27 -17.77
C ASP A 145 -4.41 10.17 -16.59
#